data_AF-A0A0C1BWQ9-F1
#
_entry.id   AF-A0A0C1BWQ9-F1
#
_cell.length_a   1.000
_cell.length_b   1.000
_cell.length_c   1.000
_cell.angle_alpha   90.00
_cell.angle_beta   90.00
_cell.angle_gamma   90.00
#
_symmetry.space_group_name_H-M   'P 1'
#
loop_
_entity.id
_entity.type
_entity.pdbx_description
1 polymer ?
#
loop_
_entity_poly.entity_id
_entity_poly.type
_entity_poly.pdbx_seq_one_letter_code
_entity_poly.pdbx_strand_id
1 'polypeptide(L)'
;MAILDSPSVVGGTCFTIDANSGVFTPANTPHSTRSSNSFDDPSSVNLSILENDASMLIAVVGIGFRGPGDATNVEKLWAMIREGREAWTEIHRWNSSAFYHPDPSRHGTINVKGGHSLQEDVALFDAPFLNMTGDEAAAMDPQQRLLLEVTYEALESAGITLPSIAGSRTSCFVGSFNADYTDLLLRDPDCIPMYQFLSPEGRCRAFDEDADGYARGEAIGCLILKPLRDAIRYGDPIRAIIRGTASKQDGRTTGITLPNGAAQESLIRHVYESSGLNPRDTEFVEAHGTGTKAGDPIEAEALAKTFGPRPHDKPLRVGSLKTNIGHLEGTSGIAGVIKGILMLERRMFLPNRNFRRLNTRIMAKEWNLKIQLYYEPWESLGAHRVSVNSFGYGGSNAHAILEDPWGYLSERKLIAAVRVQKPSSGAPTDPHVTPRQRAFMLSAFDETSMSNQVQRLQAFLDGYADKTTDTWMADLAFTLNERRTSTYIE
;
A
#
# COMPACT_ATOMS: atom_id res chain seq x y z
N MET A 1 -27.15 -7.80 11.57
CA MET A 1 -25.94 -7.88 12.40
C MET A 1 -25.83 -9.33 12.88
N ALA A 2 -24.96 -10.13 12.28
CA ALA A 2 -24.69 -11.48 12.76
C ALA A 2 -23.53 -11.37 13.75
N ILE A 3 -23.83 -11.46 15.04
CA ILE A 3 -22.86 -11.43 16.13
C ILE A 3 -22.51 -12.89 16.40
N LEU A 4 -21.25 -13.26 16.19
CA LEU A 4 -20.75 -14.58 16.53
C LEU A 4 -20.46 -14.59 18.03
N ASP A 5 -21.31 -15.26 18.81
CA ASP A 5 -21.06 -15.51 20.23
C ASP A 5 -19.98 -16.59 20.40
N SER A 6 -19.04 -16.27 21.30
CA SER A 6 -17.88 -17.02 21.81
C SER A 6 -17.74 -18.51 21.44
N PRO A 7 -16.60 -18.91 20.83
CA PRO A 7 -15.99 -20.20 21.04
C PRO A 7 -14.76 -20.11 21.97
N SER A 8 -14.51 -21.19 22.69
CA SER A 8 -13.33 -21.44 23.52
C SER A 8 -12.01 -21.33 22.75
N VAL A 9 -10.98 -20.76 23.39
CA VAL A 9 -9.59 -20.77 22.90
C VAL A 9 -9.12 -22.20 22.68
N VAL A 10 -8.77 -22.56 21.45
CA VAL A 10 -8.17 -23.86 21.13
C VAL A 10 -6.66 -23.71 21.04
N GLY A 11 -5.95 -24.50 21.86
CA GLY A 11 -4.49 -24.49 21.96
C GLY A 11 -3.80 -24.75 20.62
N GLY A 12 -2.61 -24.16 20.44
CA GLY A 12 -1.84 -24.22 19.20
C GLY A 12 -1.54 -25.66 18.75
N THR A 13 -1.77 -25.94 17.47
CA THR A 13 -1.46 -27.23 16.86
C THR A 13 -0.15 -27.12 16.10
N CYS A 14 0.82 -27.98 16.42
CA CYS A 14 2.10 -28.06 15.71
C CYS A 14 1.95 -29.03 14.53
N PHE A 15 2.32 -28.59 13.32
CA PHE A 15 2.36 -29.44 12.15
C PHE A 15 3.78 -29.56 11.60
N THR A 16 4.09 -30.72 11.05
CA THR A 16 5.26 -30.93 10.19
C THR A 16 4.78 -30.97 8.74
N ILE A 17 5.52 -30.30 7.85
CA ILE A 17 5.28 -30.34 6.41
C ILE A 17 6.45 -31.08 5.79
N ASP A 18 6.16 -32.16 5.07
CA ASP A 18 7.12 -32.84 4.21
C ASP A 18 7.25 -32.08 2.88
N ALA A 19 8.45 -31.56 2.62
CA ALA A 19 8.75 -30.72 1.46
C ALA A 19 8.52 -31.40 0.10
N ASN A 20 8.41 -32.74 0.06
CA ASN A 20 8.19 -33.48 -1.18
C ASN A 20 6.72 -33.84 -1.45
N SER A 21 5.84 -33.77 -0.44
CA SER A 21 4.47 -34.27 -0.55
C SER A 21 3.38 -33.25 -0.21
N GLY A 22 3.73 -32.14 0.46
CA GLY A 22 2.75 -31.13 0.88
C GLY A 22 1.75 -31.64 1.93
N VAL A 23 1.95 -32.86 2.45
CA VAL A 23 1.05 -33.49 3.42
C VAL A 23 1.30 -32.92 4.81
N PHE A 24 0.23 -32.46 5.45
CA PHE A 24 0.24 -31.96 6.82
C PHE A 24 0.13 -33.13 7.79
N THR A 25 1.15 -33.33 8.63
CA THR A 25 1.11 -34.32 9.71
C THR A 25 1.16 -33.64 11.08
N PRO A 26 0.26 -33.99 12.02
CA PRO A 26 0.36 -33.54 13.42
C PRO A 26 1.73 -33.91 13.98
N ALA A 27 2.45 -32.94 14.52
CA ALA A 27 3.77 -33.16 15.08
C ALA A 27 3.68 -33.42 16.60
N ASN A 28 4.29 -34.51 17.08
CA ASN A 28 4.58 -34.65 18.50
C ASN A 28 5.64 -33.62 18.89
N THR A 29 5.46 -32.96 20.03
CA THR A 29 6.36 -31.93 20.59
C THR A 29 7.82 -32.41 20.64
N PRO A 30 8.73 -31.84 19.82
CA PRO A 30 10.15 -32.15 19.94
C PRO A 30 10.78 -31.24 20.99
N HIS A 31 11.65 -31.81 21.83
CA HIS A 31 12.54 -31.01 22.67
C HIS A 31 13.48 -30.17 21.79
N SER A 32 13.39 -28.85 21.91
CA SER A 32 14.28 -27.89 21.27
C SER A 32 15.72 -28.11 21.71
N THR A 33 16.56 -28.59 20.81
CA THR A 33 18.01 -28.45 20.92
C THR A 33 18.42 -27.29 20.04
N ARG A 34 18.89 -26.19 20.66
CA ARG A 34 19.47 -25.03 19.97
C ARG A 34 20.69 -25.50 19.18
N SER A 35 20.54 -25.74 17.88
CA SER A 35 21.68 -25.75 16.96
C SER A 35 21.93 -24.32 16.49
N SER A 36 23.10 -23.78 16.83
CA SER A 36 23.59 -22.49 16.40
C SER A 36 23.85 -22.51 14.89
N ASN A 37 22.84 -22.13 14.09
CA ASN A 37 23.09 -21.78 12.70
C ASN A 37 23.85 -20.45 12.68
N SER A 38 25.08 -20.50 12.16
CA SER A 38 25.93 -19.37 11.86
C SER A 38 25.29 -18.52 10.75
N PHE A 39 24.39 -17.62 11.14
CA PHE A 39 24.23 -16.37 10.42
C PHE A 39 25.37 -15.46 10.87
N ASP A 40 26.03 -14.77 9.93
CA ASP A 40 26.91 -13.67 10.30
C ASP A 40 26.11 -12.72 11.20
N ASP A 41 26.61 -12.48 12.41
CA ASP A 41 25.94 -11.62 13.38
C ASP A 41 25.75 -10.23 12.75
N PRO A 42 24.52 -9.73 12.56
CA PRO A 42 24.29 -8.39 12.03
C PRO A 42 24.90 -7.30 12.90
N SER A 43 25.31 -7.61 14.15
CA SER A 43 26.09 -6.71 15.01
C SER A 43 27.51 -6.44 14.49
N SER A 44 28.05 -7.28 13.59
CA SER A 44 29.38 -7.13 12.97
C SER A 44 29.43 -6.12 11.81
N VAL A 45 28.26 -5.64 11.36
CA VAL A 45 28.14 -4.72 10.23
C VAL A 45 28.42 -3.30 10.73
N ASN A 46 29.40 -2.64 10.12
CA ASN A 46 29.69 -1.25 10.42
C ASN A 46 28.57 -0.32 9.89
N LEU A 47 27.58 -0.04 10.74
CA LEU A 47 26.47 0.88 10.45
C LEU A 47 26.87 2.36 10.55
N SER A 48 28.14 2.70 10.83
CA SER A 48 28.60 4.10 10.88
C SER A 48 28.47 4.82 9.52
N ILE A 49 28.35 4.07 8.43
CA ILE A 49 28.05 4.60 7.08
C ILE A 49 26.65 5.24 7.07
N LEU A 50 25.70 4.73 7.87
CA LEU A 50 24.37 5.32 8.04
C LEU A 50 24.34 6.41 9.12
N GLU A 51 25.42 6.59 9.90
CA GLU A 51 25.52 7.64 10.92
C GLU A 51 25.90 9.01 10.32
N ASN A 52 26.52 9.00 9.13
CA ASN A 52 26.90 10.21 8.39
C ASN A 52 25.78 10.75 7.46
N ASP A 53 24.69 10.00 7.25
CA ASP A 53 23.50 10.55 6.58
C ASP A 53 22.75 11.40 7.61
N ALA A 54 22.88 12.73 7.50
CA ALA A 54 22.22 13.73 8.35
C ALA A 54 20.67 13.74 8.26
N SER A 55 20.06 12.70 7.67
CA SER A 55 18.63 12.44 7.68
C SER A 55 18.39 11.01 8.18
N MET A 56 17.66 10.83 9.28
CA MET A 56 17.13 9.52 9.65
C MET A 56 16.23 9.01 8.52
N LEU A 57 16.79 8.23 7.60
CA LEU A 57 16.02 7.57 6.55
C LEU A 57 15.01 6.62 7.19
N ILE A 58 13.84 6.51 6.58
CA ILE A 58 12.75 5.71 7.11
C ILE A 58 12.53 4.51 6.19
N ALA A 59 12.59 3.32 6.77
CA ALA A 59 12.20 2.08 6.12
C ALA A 59 10.70 1.86 6.28
N VAL A 60 10.04 1.45 5.20
CA VAL A 60 8.72 0.81 5.26
C VAL A 60 8.94 -0.67 5.50
N VAL A 61 8.48 -1.17 6.65
CA VAL A 61 8.68 -2.57 7.06
C VAL A 61 7.41 -3.41 6.98
N GLY A 62 6.23 -2.80 7.03
CA GLY A 62 4.94 -3.48 6.90
C GLY A 62 3.92 -2.65 6.16
N ILE A 63 2.97 -3.32 5.50
CA ILE A 63 1.89 -2.71 4.74
C ILE A 63 0.60 -3.51 4.96
N GLY A 64 -0.46 -2.80 5.35
CA GLY A 64 -1.84 -3.28 5.30
C GLY A 64 -2.64 -2.47 4.28
N PHE A 65 -3.56 -3.10 3.56
CA PHE A 65 -4.41 -2.42 2.59
C PHE A 65 -5.72 -3.17 2.37
N ARG A 66 -6.83 -2.45 2.40
CA ARG A 66 -8.13 -2.91 1.90
C ARG A 66 -8.72 -1.84 1.01
N GLY A 67 -9.08 -2.21 -0.21
CA GLY A 67 -9.58 -1.28 -1.20
C GLY A 67 -10.69 -1.87 -2.06
N PRO A 68 -11.14 -1.11 -3.08
CA PRO A 68 -12.32 -1.43 -3.86
C PRO A 68 -12.21 -2.72 -4.65
N GLY A 69 -13.36 -3.29 -5.02
CA GLY A 69 -13.40 -4.51 -5.81
C GLY A 69 -12.81 -5.70 -5.05
N ASP A 70 -11.96 -6.47 -5.71
CA ASP A 70 -11.26 -7.61 -5.10
C ASP A 70 -9.93 -7.22 -4.43
N ALA A 71 -9.57 -5.93 -4.34
CA ALA A 71 -8.31 -5.46 -3.76
C ALA A 71 -8.29 -5.52 -2.21
N THR A 72 -8.57 -6.69 -1.64
CA THR A 72 -8.65 -6.95 -0.19
C THR A 72 -7.27 -7.08 0.49
N ASN A 73 -6.18 -6.97 -0.28
CA ASN A 73 -4.80 -6.89 0.20
C ASN A 73 -3.89 -6.34 -0.92
N VAL A 74 -2.62 -6.11 -0.61
CA VAL A 74 -1.63 -5.55 -1.55
C VAL A 74 -1.34 -6.45 -2.76
N GLU A 75 -1.44 -7.77 -2.63
CA GLU A 75 -1.20 -8.71 -3.73
C GLU A 75 -2.37 -8.69 -4.74
N LYS A 76 -3.61 -8.62 -4.24
CA LYS A 76 -4.78 -8.47 -5.11
C LYS A 76 -4.86 -7.07 -5.74
N LEU A 77 -4.45 -6.03 -5.01
CA LEU A 77 -4.26 -4.69 -5.58
C LEU A 77 -3.25 -4.75 -6.75
N TRP A 78 -2.09 -5.38 -6.54
CA TRP A 78 -1.10 -5.58 -7.59
C TRP A 78 -1.69 -6.30 -8.81
N ALA A 79 -2.35 -7.44 -8.60
CA ALA A 79 -2.95 -8.22 -9.68
C ALA A 79 -3.96 -7.42 -10.49
N MET A 80 -4.84 -6.67 -9.81
CA MET A 80 -5.82 -5.78 -10.43
C MET A 80 -5.14 -4.74 -11.33
N ILE A 81 -4.14 -4.01 -10.82
CA ILE A 81 -3.48 -2.96 -11.59
C ILE A 81 -2.69 -3.58 -12.76
N ARG A 82 -1.96 -4.67 -12.53
CA ARG A 82 -1.18 -5.40 -13.55
C ARG A 82 -2.07 -5.83 -14.73
N GLU A 83 -3.24 -6.37 -14.43
CA GLU A 83 -4.22 -6.82 -15.44
C GLU A 83 -4.96 -5.67 -16.10
N GLY A 84 -4.72 -4.43 -15.67
CA GLY A 84 -5.43 -3.26 -16.14
C GLY A 84 -6.92 -3.29 -15.78
N ARG A 85 -7.28 -3.96 -14.68
CA ARG A 85 -8.65 -3.97 -14.17
C ARG A 85 -8.95 -2.68 -13.41
N GLU A 86 -10.24 -2.38 -13.34
CA GLU A 86 -10.81 -1.24 -12.63
C GLU A 86 -11.92 -1.76 -11.71
N ALA A 87 -11.95 -1.25 -10.48
CA ALA A 87 -12.88 -1.66 -9.43
C ALA A 87 -14.14 -0.77 -9.38
N TRP A 88 -14.68 -0.38 -10.53
CA TRP A 88 -15.87 0.46 -10.60
C TRP A 88 -17.14 -0.38 -10.40
N THR A 89 -18.07 0.13 -9.57
CA THR A 89 -19.35 -0.51 -9.28
C THR A 89 -20.47 0.52 -9.17
N GLU A 90 -21.71 0.12 -9.46
CA GLU A 90 -22.89 0.92 -9.14
C GLU A 90 -23.09 1.06 -7.62
N ILE A 91 -23.70 2.17 -7.21
CA ILE A 91 -24.00 2.45 -5.81
C ILE A 91 -25.18 1.57 -5.35
N HIS A 92 -24.90 0.63 -4.44
CA HIS A 92 -25.87 -0.33 -3.91
C HIS A 92 -26.16 -0.15 -2.40
N ARG A 93 -25.43 0.73 -1.70
CA ARG A 93 -25.58 0.92 -0.24
C ARG A 93 -26.81 1.72 0.18
N TRP A 94 -27.38 2.49 -0.73
CA TRP A 94 -28.63 3.23 -0.55
C TRP A 94 -29.40 3.27 -1.87
N ASN A 95 -30.63 3.78 -1.85
CA ASN A 95 -31.46 3.93 -3.05
C ASN A 95 -30.94 5.09 -3.94
N SER A 96 -29.82 4.86 -4.63
CA SER A 96 -29.19 5.83 -5.52
C SER A 96 -30.12 6.30 -6.64
N SER A 97 -31.03 5.44 -7.11
CA SER A 97 -31.99 5.76 -8.16
C SER A 97 -32.99 6.86 -7.77
N ALA A 98 -33.38 6.94 -6.49
CA ALA A 98 -34.29 7.98 -6.00
C ALA A 98 -33.64 9.37 -5.98
N PHE A 99 -32.31 9.41 -5.87
CA PHE A 99 -31.55 10.66 -5.83
C PHE A 99 -30.87 10.98 -7.17
N TYR A 100 -30.88 10.09 -8.16
CA TYR A 100 -30.16 10.32 -9.41
C TYR A 100 -30.85 11.34 -10.32
N HIS A 101 -30.09 12.30 -10.82
CA HIS A 101 -30.51 13.18 -11.91
C HIS A 101 -29.32 13.58 -12.80
N PRO A 102 -29.46 13.55 -14.14
CA PRO A 102 -28.35 13.86 -15.04
C PRO A 102 -27.93 15.34 -15.06
N ASP A 103 -28.82 16.26 -14.68
CA ASP A 103 -28.50 17.70 -14.58
C ASP A 103 -27.79 17.99 -13.24
N PRO A 104 -26.51 18.40 -13.25
CA PRO A 104 -25.74 18.71 -12.04
C PRO A 104 -26.21 19.98 -11.33
N SER A 105 -27.04 20.81 -11.96
CA SER A 105 -27.60 22.02 -11.34
C SER A 105 -28.84 21.74 -10.50
N ARG A 106 -29.41 20.52 -10.58
CA ARG A 106 -30.57 20.15 -9.78
C ARG A 106 -30.17 19.89 -8.33
N HIS A 107 -30.68 20.72 -7.43
CA HIS A 107 -30.43 20.57 -6.00
C HIS A 107 -31.08 19.28 -5.45
N GLY A 108 -30.42 18.68 -4.44
CA GLY A 108 -30.91 17.48 -3.76
C GLY A 108 -30.75 16.18 -4.55
N THR A 109 -30.04 16.19 -5.68
CA THR A 109 -29.84 15.01 -6.54
C THR A 109 -28.37 14.74 -6.80
N ILE A 110 -28.02 13.47 -7.06
CA ILE A 110 -26.69 13.01 -7.47
C ILE A 110 -26.63 12.80 -8.99
N ASN A 111 -25.55 13.21 -9.65
CA ASN A 111 -25.38 13.03 -11.11
C ASN A 111 -24.36 11.94 -11.46
N VAL A 112 -24.05 11.07 -10.50
CA VAL A 112 -23.06 9.98 -10.62
C VAL A 112 -23.76 8.65 -10.35
N LYS A 113 -23.45 7.63 -11.15
CA LYS A 113 -24.10 6.31 -11.08
C LYS A 113 -23.36 5.29 -10.20
N GLY A 114 -22.06 5.51 -10.02
CA GLY A 114 -21.17 4.53 -9.42
C GLY A 114 -19.89 5.15 -8.88
N GLY A 115 -19.09 4.31 -8.24
CA GLY A 115 -17.79 4.66 -7.70
C GLY A 115 -17.01 3.39 -7.40
N HIS A 116 -16.01 3.49 -6.54
CA HIS A 116 -15.14 2.37 -6.21
C HIS A 116 -15.32 2.01 -4.73
N SER A 117 -16.25 1.11 -4.44
CA SER A 117 -16.59 0.74 -3.06
C SER A 117 -15.86 -0.53 -2.61
N LEU A 118 -15.64 -0.64 -1.30
CA LEU A 118 -15.29 -1.93 -0.68
C LEU A 118 -16.42 -2.93 -0.97
N GLN A 119 -16.05 -4.13 -1.42
CA GLN A 119 -17.00 -5.25 -1.58
C GLN A 119 -17.32 -5.94 -0.25
N GLU A 120 -16.41 -5.87 0.71
CA GLU A 120 -16.62 -6.37 2.06
C GLU A 120 -17.76 -5.60 2.74
N ASP A 121 -18.54 -6.30 3.56
CA ASP A 121 -19.54 -5.66 4.40
C ASP A 121 -18.85 -4.86 5.51
N VAL A 122 -18.85 -3.54 5.36
CA VAL A 122 -18.23 -2.58 6.29
C VAL A 122 -18.88 -2.60 7.69
N ALA A 123 -20.00 -3.30 7.86
CA ALA A 123 -20.60 -3.53 9.17
C ALA A 123 -19.94 -4.68 9.95
N LEU A 124 -19.19 -5.56 9.29
CA LEU A 124 -18.49 -6.67 9.94
C LEU A 124 -17.24 -6.18 10.69
N PHE A 125 -16.98 -6.78 11.85
CA PHE A 125 -15.80 -6.51 12.67
C PHE A 125 -15.61 -7.62 13.70
N ASP A 126 -14.38 -8.08 13.87
CA ASP A 126 -14.02 -9.10 14.88
C ASP A 126 -13.80 -8.43 16.25
N ALA A 127 -14.90 -8.12 16.93
CA ALA A 127 -14.86 -7.46 18.25
C ALA A 127 -14.18 -8.33 19.33
N PRO A 128 -14.44 -9.65 19.46
CA PRO A 128 -13.79 -10.49 20.46
C PRO A 128 -12.26 -10.55 20.29
N PHE A 129 -11.75 -10.56 19.05
CA PHE A 129 -10.31 -10.54 18.79
C PHE A 129 -9.60 -9.34 19.43
N LEU A 130 -10.27 -8.19 19.48
CA LEU A 130 -9.75 -6.96 20.10
C LEU A 130 -10.28 -6.74 21.53
N ASN A 131 -10.86 -7.78 22.13
CA ASN A 131 -11.42 -7.74 23.48
C ASN A 131 -12.48 -6.65 23.66
N MET A 132 -13.35 -6.49 22.66
CA MET A 132 -14.47 -5.55 22.63
C MET A 132 -15.81 -6.28 22.68
N THR A 133 -16.80 -5.68 23.33
CA THR A 133 -18.17 -6.17 23.31
C THR A 133 -18.87 -5.86 21.98
N GLY A 134 -19.92 -6.60 21.66
CA GLY A 134 -20.74 -6.34 20.47
C GLY A 134 -21.39 -4.94 20.47
N ASP A 135 -21.80 -4.45 21.64
CA ASP A 135 -22.42 -3.12 21.79
C ASP A 135 -21.41 -1.99 21.57
N GLU A 136 -20.19 -2.12 22.09
CA GLU A 136 -19.11 -1.16 21.82
C GLU A 136 -18.78 -1.14 20.32
N ALA A 137 -18.62 -2.32 19.71
CA ALA A 137 -18.35 -2.43 18.28
C ALA A 137 -19.48 -1.84 17.41
N ALA A 138 -20.74 -1.99 17.81
CA ALA A 138 -21.89 -1.42 17.12
C ALA A 138 -21.88 0.11 17.11
N ALA A 139 -21.36 0.73 18.17
CA ALA A 139 -21.26 2.19 18.28
C ALA A 139 -20.05 2.77 17.54
N MET A 140 -19.08 1.94 17.15
CA MET A 140 -17.87 2.39 16.46
C MET A 140 -18.12 2.73 14.99
N ASP A 141 -17.54 3.85 14.57
CA ASP A 141 -17.41 4.20 13.16
C ASP A 141 -16.70 3.06 12.40
N PRO A 142 -17.27 2.57 11.27
CA PRO A 142 -16.62 1.58 10.41
C PRO A 142 -15.17 1.92 10.04
N GLN A 143 -14.82 3.21 9.90
CA GLN A 143 -13.44 3.66 9.66
C GLN A 143 -12.49 3.23 10.79
N GLN A 144 -12.93 3.31 12.05
CA GLN A 144 -12.11 2.90 13.21
C GLN A 144 -11.94 1.38 13.24
N ARG A 145 -13.03 0.64 12.98
CA ARG A 145 -13.04 -0.83 12.94
C ARG A 145 -12.09 -1.36 11.87
N LEU A 146 -12.23 -0.89 10.65
CA LEU A 146 -11.37 -1.29 9.54
C LEU A 146 -9.91 -0.84 9.73
N LEU A 147 -9.67 0.33 10.35
CA LEU A 147 -8.32 0.78 10.67
C LEU A 147 -7.63 -0.17 11.66
N LEU A 148 -8.33 -0.69 12.67
CA LEU A 148 -7.79 -1.65 13.63
C LEU A 148 -7.38 -2.95 12.93
N GLU A 149 -8.26 -3.52 12.09
CA GLU A 149 -7.97 -4.74 11.34
C GLU A 149 -6.77 -4.56 10.39
N VAL A 150 -6.76 -3.49 9.58
CA VAL A 150 -5.68 -3.24 8.62
C VAL A 150 -4.37 -2.89 9.31
N THR A 151 -4.40 -2.29 10.50
CA THR A 151 -3.20 -2.06 11.30
C THR A 151 -2.63 -3.38 11.83
N TYR A 152 -3.48 -4.30 12.28
CA TYR A 152 -3.05 -5.64 12.67
C TYR A 152 -2.40 -6.39 11.49
N GLU A 153 -3.02 -6.37 10.31
CA GLU A 153 -2.45 -6.95 9.08
C GLU A 153 -1.09 -6.33 8.72
N ALA A 154 -0.96 -5.00 8.87
CA ALA A 154 0.29 -4.30 8.63
C ALA A 154 1.40 -4.74 9.60
N LEU A 155 1.08 -4.93 10.89
CA LEU A 155 2.01 -5.45 11.89
C LEU A 155 2.43 -6.90 11.58
N GLU A 156 1.49 -7.77 11.22
CA GLU A 156 1.81 -9.15 10.82
C GLU A 156 2.69 -9.20 9.57
N SER A 157 2.44 -8.31 8.61
CA SER A 157 3.28 -8.18 7.40
C SER A 157 4.70 -7.71 7.70
N ALA A 158 4.89 -6.93 8.77
CA ALA A 158 6.21 -6.52 9.29
C ALA A 158 6.86 -7.60 10.17
N GLY A 159 6.11 -8.62 10.58
CA GLY A 159 6.56 -9.60 11.57
C GLY A 159 6.68 -9.01 12.97
N ILE A 160 5.88 -7.98 13.30
CA ILE A 160 5.84 -7.37 14.64
C ILE A 160 4.64 -7.95 15.39
N THR A 161 4.87 -8.55 16.55
CA THR A 161 3.82 -9.16 17.36
C THR A 161 3.18 -8.15 18.30
N LEU A 162 1.90 -8.37 18.68
CA LEU A 162 1.21 -7.48 19.62
C LEU A 162 1.95 -7.33 20.97
N PRO A 163 2.49 -8.39 21.59
CA PRO A 163 3.29 -8.24 22.81
C PRO A 163 4.55 -7.40 22.62
N SER A 164 5.18 -7.45 21.44
CA SER A 164 6.43 -6.71 21.17
C SER A 164 6.22 -5.20 21.01
N ILE A 165 5.02 -4.78 20.60
CA ILE A 165 4.68 -3.35 20.42
C ILE A 165 4.00 -2.74 21.65
N ALA A 166 3.37 -3.56 22.49
CA ALA A 166 2.74 -3.11 23.73
C ALA A 166 3.75 -2.41 24.66
N GLY A 167 3.40 -1.20 25.14
CA GLY A 167 4.29 -0.39 25.99
C GLY A 167 5.49 0.25 25.27
N SER A 168 5.66 0.02 23.97
CA SER A 168 6.71 0.66 23.18
C SER A 168 6.43 2.15 22.94
N ARG A 169 7.46 2.90 22.53
CA ARG A 169 7.34 4.32 22.15
C ARG A 169 6.86 4.47 20.70
N THR A 170 5.87 3.69 20.28
CA THR A 170 5.31 3.76 18.93
C THR A 170 4.26 4.85 18.83
N SER A 171 4.39 5.74 17.84
CA SER A 171 3.41 6.79 17.51
C SER A 171 2.47 6.34 16.39
N CYS A 172 1.20 6.71 16.48
CA CYS A 172 0.21 6.47 15.43
C CYS A 172 -0.23 7.82 14.80
N PHE A 173 -0.20 7.89 13.47
CA PHE A 173 -0.67 9.05 12.69
C PHE A 173 -1.71 8.58 11.69
N VAL A 174 -2.93 9.11 11.79
CA VAL A 174 -4.07 8.68 10.97
C VAL A 174 -4.60 9.87 10.17
N GLY A 175 -4.73 9.68 8.86
CA GLY A 175 -5.47 10.58 7.99
C GLY A 175 -6.91 10.11 7.85
N SER A 176 -7.88 10.93 8.23
CA SER A 176 -9.29 10.73 7.95
C SER A 176 -9.88 12.02 7.40
N PHE A 177 -10.87 11.91 6.52
CA PHE A 177 -11.47 13.02 5.80
C PHE A 177 -12.94 13.26 6.16
N ASN A 178 -13.71 12.19 6.43
CA ASN A 178 -15.15 12.26 6.67
C ASN A 178 -15.49 11.78 8.09
N ALA A 179 -16.53 12.37 8.69
CA ALA A 179 -17.11 11.96 9.97
C ALA A 179 -18.64 11.89 9.85
N ASP A 180 -19.12 11.17 8.83
CA ASP A 180 -20.54 11.09 8.48
C ASP A 180 -21.30 10.00 9.27
N TYR A 181 -20.61 9.07 9.93
CA TYR A 181 -21.27 8.05 10.74
C TYR A 181 -22.07 8.66 11.91
N THR A 182 -21.53 9.69 12.57
CA THR A 182 -22.27 10.43 13.61
C THR A 182 -23.45 11.20 13.03
N ASP A 183 -23.29 11.77 11.83
CA ASP A 183 -24.40 12.44 11.13
C ASP A 183 -25.50 11.45 10.74
N LEU A 184 -25.16 10.23 10.30
CA LEU A 184 -26.13 9.15 10.00
C LEU A 184 -26.93 8.72 11.24
N LEU A 185 -26.31 8.71 12.42
CA LEU A 185 -27.01 8.41 13.68
C LEU A 185 -28.01 9.52 14.07
N LEU A 186 -27.85 10.74 13.55
CA LEU A 186 -28.59 11.94 13.96
C LEU A 186 -29.50 12.54 12.88
N ARG A 187 -29.42 12.09 11.62
CA ARG A 187 -30.11 12.71 10.48
C ARG A 187 -31.30 11.95 9.93
N ASP A 188 -32.24 12.75 9.43
CA ASP A 188 -33.14 12.44 8.31
C ASP A 188 -32.32 12.48 6.99
N PRO A 189 -32.32 11.42 6.15
CA PRO A 189 -31.41 11.22 5.00
C PRO A 189 -31.43 12.27 3.87
N ASP A 190 -32.27 13.31 3.93
CA ASP A 190 -32.57 14.19 2.80
C ASP A 190 -31.60 15.38 2.57
N CYS A 191 -30.40 15.39 3.17
CA CYS A 191 -29.43 16.48 2.96
C CYS A 191 -28.00 15.97 2.75
N ILE A 192 -27.59 15.83 1.48
CA ILE A 192 -26.19 15.60 1.09
C ILE A 192 -25.76 16.78 0.20
N PRO A 193 -24.98 17.75 0.72
CA PRO A 193 -24.30 18.71 -0.15
C PRO A 193 -23.25 17.97 -0.99
N MET A 194 -23.34 18.10 -2.30
CA MET A 194 -22.41 17.46 -3.22
C MET A 194 -21.42 18.46 -3.81
N TYR A 195 -20.16 18.03 -3.91
CA TYR A 195 -19.11 18.77 -4.60
C TYR A 195 -19.16 18.53 -6.11
N GLN A 196 -18.98 19.59 -6.91
CA GLN A 196 -19.01 19.55 -8.38
C GLN A 196 -17.69 19.09 -9.03
N PHE A 197 -16.94 18.16 -8.42
CA PHE A 197 -15.67 17.65 -8.95
C PHE A 197 -15.74 16.21 -9.47
N LEU A 198 -16.93 15.63 -9.48
CA LEU A 198 -17.13 14.23 -9.84
C LEU A 198 -17.32 14.06 -11.35
N SER A 199 -16.67 13.05 -11.91
CA SER A 199 -16.97 12.57 -13.26
C SER A 199 -18.42 12.04 -13.28
N PRO A 200 -19.29 12.41 -14.24
CA PRO A 200 -20.64 11.85 -14.35
C PRO A 200 -20.67 10.31 -14.47
N GLU A 201 -19.65 9.74 -15.12
CA GLU A 201 -19.47 8.28 -15.22
C GLU A 201 -18.88 7.64 -13.95
N GLY A 202 -18.49 8.47 -12.97
CA GLY A 202 -17.77 8.02 -11.78
C GLY A 202 -16.45 7.35 -12.11
N ARG A 203 -15.64 7.91 -13.03
CA ARG A 203 -14.34 7.36 -13.44
C ARG A 203 -13.25 8.42 -13.38
N CYS A 204 -12.03 8.06 -12.99
CA CYS A 204 -10.88 8.95 -13.13
C CYS A 204 -10.21 8.68 -14.48
N ARG A 205 -10.08 9.72 -15.32
CA ARG A 205 -9.43 9.67 -16.64
C ARG A 205 -8.14 10.48 -16.65
N ALA A 206 -7.21 10.11 -15.76
CA ALA A 206 -5.96 10.85 -15.55
C ALA A 206 -5.17 11.02 -16.86
N PHE A 207 -4.89 12.27 -17.20
CA PHE A 207 -4.14 12.75 -18.38
C PHE A 207 -4.84 12.58 -19.73
N ASP A 208 -6.09 12.10 -19.74
CA ASP A 208 -6.87 11.96 -20.97
C ASP A 208 -7.50 13.31 -21.39
N GLU A 209 -7.74 13.50 -22.69
CA GLU A 209 -8.47 14.66 -23.22
C GLU A 209 -9.91 14.74 -22.68
N ASP A 210 -10.54 13.58 -22.45
CA ASP A 210 -11.93 13.47 -21.99
C ASP A 210 -12.03 13.50 -20.45
N ALA A 211 -10.96 13.87 -19.74
CA ALA A 211 -10.96 14.15 -18.31
C ALA A 211 -12.06 15.15 -17.93
N ASP A 212 -12.95 14.82 -16.99
CA ASP A 212 -14.07 15.69 -16.56
C ASP A 212 -14.36 15.68 -15.05
N GLY A 213 -13.48 15.08 -14.25
CA GLY A 213 -13.68 14.91 -12.82
C GLY A 213 -13.10 13.60 -12.32
N TYR A 214 -13.30 13.32 -11.03
CA TYR A 214 -12.83 12.09 -10.39
C TYR A 214 -13.99 11.17 -9.96
N ALA A 215 -13.68 9.90 -9.72
CA ALA A 215 -14.57 8.92 -9.08
C ALA A 215 -14.28 8.84 -7.60
N ARG A 216 -15.29 8.83 -6.72
CA ARG A 216 -15.04 8.53 -5.29
C ARG A 216 -14.67 7.06 -5.13
N GLY A 217 -13.78 6.78 -4.20
CA GLY A 217 -13.46 5.42 -3.80
C GLY A 217 -13.22 5.27 -2.30
N GLU A 218 -13.24 4.03 -1.83
CA GLU A 218 -13.14 3.67 -0.41
C GLU A 218 -11.93 2.75 -0.20
N ALA A 219 -11.08 3.08 0.78
CA ALA A 219 -9.99 2.21 1.16
C ALA A 219 -9.45 2.56 2.54
N ILE A 220 -8.78 1.59 3.14
CA ILE A 220 -7.91 1.75 4.30
C ILE A 220 -6.51 1.30 3.89
N GLY A 221 -5.50 2.08 4.26
CA GLY A 221 -4.09 1.72 4.06
C GLY A 221 -3.29 2.05 5.31
N CYS A 222 -2.35 1.17 5.68
CA CYS A 222 -1.48 1.34 6.83
C CYS A 222 -0.04 0.99 6.46
N LEU A 223 0.92 1.78 6.93
CA LEU A 223 2.35 1.52 6.80
C LEU A 223 2.97 1.40 8.19
N ILE A 224 3.82 0.40 8.39
CA ILE A 224 4.70 0.31 9.56
C ILE A 224 6.05 0.90 9.18
N LEU A 225 6.50 1.91 9.92
CA LEU A 225 7.71 2.67 9.64
C LEU A 225 8.73 2.49 10.76
N LYS A 226 10.00 2.34 10.39
CA LYS A 226 11.13 2.33 11.33
C LYS A 226 12.28 3.17 10.78
N PRO A 227 13.14 3.77 11.62
CA PRO A 227 14.43 4.24 11.16
C PRO A 227 15.16 3.12 10.41
N LEU A 228 15.71 3.40 9.23
CA LEU A 228 16.34 2.41 8.36
C LEU A 228 17.43 1.63 9.10
N ARG A 229 18.23 2.32 9.92
CA ARG A 229 19.25 1.71 10.77
C ARG A 229 18.67 0.64 11.69
N ASP A 230 17.53 0.92 12.30
CA ASP A 230 16.92 0.01 13.26
C ASP A 230 16.26 -1.16 12.52
N ALA A 231 15.65 -0.91 11.36
CA ALA A 231 15.14 -1.97 10.49
C ALA A 231 16.25 -2.97 10.08
N ILE A 232 17.43 -2.46 9.72
CA ILE A 232 18.60 -3.28 9.41
C ILE A 232 19.08 -4.05 10.64
N ARG A 233 19.27 -3.35 11.77
CA ARG A 233 19.77 -3.93 13.02
C ARG A 233 18.90 -5.10 13.51
N TYR A 234 17.59 -4.96 13.42
CA TYR A 234 16.63 -5.97 13.90
C TYR A 234 16.23 -6.98 12.81
N GLY A 235 16.84 -6.91 11.63
CA GLY A 235 16.58 -7.82 10.53
C GLY A 235 15.13 -7.79 10.05
N ASP A 236 14.50 -6.61 10.08
CA ASP A 236 13.14 -6.44 9.61
C ASP A 236 13.08 -6.54 8.08
N PRO A 237 11.95 -6.98 7.50
CA PRO A 237 11.73 -6.82 6.07
C PRO A 237 11.77 -5.34 5.72
N ILE A 238 12.55 -4.98 4.69
CA ILE A 238 12.57 -3.62 4.14
C ILE A 238 11.89 -3.67 2.79
N ARG A 239 10.71 -3.06 2.70
CA ARG A 239 9.86 -3.02 1.49
C ARG A 239 10.27 -1.87 0.58
N ALA A 240 10.54 -0.71 1.18
CA ALA A 240 11.04 0.49 0.51
C ALA A 240 11.73 1.44 1.49
N ILE A 241 12.48 2.41 0.96
CA ILE A 241 13.11 3.47 1.74
C ILE A 241 12.48 4.81 1.36
N ILE A 242 11.93 5.51 2.35
CA ILE A 242 11.46 6.89 2.19
C ILE A 242 12.67 7.81 2.28
N ARG A 243 13.01 8.46 1.17
CA ARG A 243 14.17 9.34 1.03
C ARG A 243 13.88 10.79 1.41
N GLY A 244 12.61 11.19 1.35
CA GLY A 244 12.17 12.54 1.67
C GLY A 244 10.68 12.70 1.57
N THR A 245 10.13 13.55 2.42
CA THR A 245 8.74 14.00 2.37
C THR A 245 8.64 15.46 2.75
N ALA A 246 7.66 16.16 2.21
CA ALA A 246 7.25 17.47 2.73
C ALA A 246 5.80 17.75 2.38
N SER A 247 5.23 18.74 3.07
CA SER A 247 3.97 19.36 2.69
C SER A 247 4.11 20.88 2.58
N LYS A 248 3.34 21.47 1.67
CA LYS A 248 3.25 22.93 1.45
C LYS A 248 1.80 23.31 1.12
N GLN A 249 1.52 24.60 0.98
CA GLN A 249 0.19 25.10 0.62
C GLN A 249 0.24 25.91 -0.68
N ASP A 250 -0.83 25.85 -1.49
CA ASP A 250 -0.96 26.54 -2.78
C ASP A 250 -0.86 28.08 -2.71
N GLY A 251 -1.04 28.64 -1.53
CA GLY A 251 -1.14 30.06 -1.27
C GLY A 251 -2.41 30.67 -1.85
N ARG A 252 -2.28 31.88 -2.38
CA ARG A 252 -3.38 32.59 -3.05
C ARG A 252 -3.55 32.08 -4.46
N THR A 253 -4.72 31.53 -4.76
CA THR A 253 -5.18 31.15 -6.10
C THR A 253 -6.45 31.94 -6.45
N THR A 254 -6.92 31.85 -7.70
CA THR A 254 -8.13 32.54 -8.16
C THR A 254 -9.41 31.99 -7.53
N GLY A 255 -9.36 30.77 -7.00
CA GLY A 255 -10.39 30.17 -6.15
C GLY A 255 -9.72 29.15 -5.24
N ILE A 256 -10.17 29.04 -3.98
CA ILE A 256 -9.53 28.23 -2.93
C ILE A 256 -9.31 26.75 -3.31
N THR A 257 -10.00 26.30 -4.35
CA THR A 257 -10.10 24.95 -4.87
C THR A 257 -9.21 24.67 -6.07
N LEU A 258 -8.67 25.73 -6.67
CA LEU A 258 -7.89 25.65 -7.89
C LEU A 258 -6.43 25.40 -7.55
N PRO A 259 -5.78 24.40 -8.18
CA PRO A 259 -4.40 24.04 -7.88
C PRO A 259 -3.41 25.12 -8.33
N ASN A 260 -2.24 25.16 -7.69
CA ASN A 260 -1.14 26.05 -8.07
C ASN A 260 0.09 25.27 -8.55
N GLY A 261 0.33 25.25 -9.85
CA GLY A 261 1.48 24.54 -10.45
C GLY A 261 2.85 25.02 -9.95
N ALA A 262 3.01 26.31 -9.64
CA ALA A 262 4.27 26.82 -9.09
C ALA A 262 4.49 26.36 -7.64
N ALA A 263 3.42 26.22 -6.85
CA ALA A 263 3.50 25.67 -5.50
C ALA A 263 3.82 24.17 -5.54
N GLN A 264 3.24 23.42 -6.50
CA GLN A 264 3.56 22.01 -6.74
C GLN A 264 5.04 21.84 -7.14
N GLU A 265 5.54 22.61 -8.11
CA GLU A 265 6.96 22.61 -8.48
C GLU A 265 7.86 22.93 -7.28
N SER A 266 7.57 24.01 -6.55
CA SER A 266 8.36 24.43 -5.38
C SER A 266 8.37 23.38 -4.26
N LEU A 267 7.25 22.66 -4.07
CA LEU A 267 7.19 21.54 -3.13
C LEU A 267 8.11 20.41 -3.58
N ILE A 268 7.94 19.94 -4.83
CA ILE A 268 8.69 18.79 -5.34
C ILE A 268 10.19 19.11 -5.30
N ARG A 269 10.64 20.25 -5.85
CA ARG A 269 12.04 20.66 -5.81
C ARG A 269 12.61 20.70 -4.39
N HIS A 270 11.85 21.25 -3.45
CA HIS A 270 12.28 21.33 -2.05
C HIS A 270 12.54 19.95 -1.44
N VAL A 271 11.69 18.95 -1.72
CA VAL A 271 11.92 17.58 -1.21
C VAL A 271 13.19 16.99 -1.81
N TYR A 272 13.42 17.15 -3.12
CA TYR A 272 14.66 16.68 -3.74
C TYR A 272 15.91 17.37 -3.19
N GLU A 273 15.89 18.70 -3.06
CA GLU A 273 17.00 19.50 -2.54
C GLU A 273 17.33 19.12 -1.10
N SER A 274 16.32 19.05 -0.23
CA SER A 274 16.49 18.69 1.19
C SER A 274 16.90 17.23 1.40
N SER A 275 16.56 16.34 0.46
CA SER A 275 17.01 14.94 0.45
C SER A 275 18.37 14.73 -0.23
N GLY A 276 18.99 15.78 -0.77
CA GLY A 276 20.25 15.66 -1.52
C GLY A 276 20.14 14.79 -2.77
N LEU A 277 18.97 14.78 -3.42
CA LEU A 277 18.66 13.94 -4.57
C LEU A 277 18.55 14.78 -5.86
N ASN A 278 18.95 14.18 -6.98
CA ASN A 278 18.70 14.75 -8.29
C ASN A 278 17.33 14.27 -8.82
N PRO A 279 16.38 15.18 -9.15
CA PRO A 279 15.10 14.81 -9.75
C PRO A 279 15.26 13.96 -11.02
N ARG A 280 16.33 14.16 -11.78
CA ARG A 280 16.53 13.47 -13.07
C ARG A 280 16.71 11.96 -12.93
N ASP A 281 17.12 11.46 -11.76
CA ASP A 281 17.26 10.02 -11.56
C ASP A 281 15.92 9.34 -11.23
N THR A 282 14.84 10.10 -11.06
CA THR A 282 13.50 9.53 -10.91
C THR A 282 12.96 9.09 -12.26
N GLU A 283 12.51 7.83 -12.32
CA GLU A 283 11.97 7.25 -13.55
C GLU A 283 10.43 7.21 -13.56
N PHE A 284 9.78 7.20 -12.39
CA PHE A 284 8.31 7.17 -12.29
C PHE A 284 7.75 8.17 -11.28
N VAL A 285 6.67 8.84 -11.65
CA VAL A 285 5.83 9.63 -10.76
C VAL A 285 4.43 9.01 -10.68
N GLU A 286 4.06 8.59 -9.48
CA GLU A 286 2.67 8.38 -9.09
C GLU A 286 2.05 9.76 -8.82
N ALA A 287 1.32 10.26 -9.82
CA ALA A 287 0.75 11.58 -9.78
C ALA A 287 -0.47 11.66 -8.85
N HIS A 288 -0.85 12.88 -8.48
CA HIS A 288 -2.17 13.11 -7.90
C HIS A 288 -3.25 12.76 -8.93
N GLY A 289 -3.11 13.21 -10.19
CA GLY A 289 -3.77 12.68 -11.38
C GLY A 289 -5.22 12.29 -11.18
N THR A 290 -6.08 13.29 -10.92
CA THR A 290 -7.50 13.07 -10.61
C THR A 290 -8.37 12.89 -11.85
N GLY A 291 -7.88 13.21 -13.04
CA GLY A 291 -8.72 13.21 -14.25
C GLY A 291 -9.52 14.50 -14.37
N THR A 292 -9.00 15.63 -13.87
CA THR A 292 -9.68 16.93 -13.97
C THR A 292 -9.12 17.76 -15.13
N LYS A 293 -10.00 18.51 -15.80
CA LYS A 293 -9.64 19.33 -16.98
C LYS A 293 -8.52 20.34 -16.71
N ALA A 294 -8.47 20.86 -15.49
CA ALA A 294 -7.50 21.87 -15.06
C ALA A 294 -6.30 21.24 -14.33
N GLY A 295 -6.53 20.28 -13.44
CA GLY A 295 -5.47 19.73 -12.58
C GLY A 295 -4.42 18.94 -13.35
N ASP A 296 -4.84 18.07 -14.28
CA ASP A 296 -3.90 17.17 -14.96
C ASP A 296 -2.85 17.92 -15.82
N PRO A 297 -3.21 18.95 -16.62
CA PRO A 297 -2.21 19.77 -17.32
C PRO A 297 -1.29 20.55 -16.37
N ILE A 298 -1.82 21.10 -15.28
CA ILE A 298 -1.05 21.87 -14.30
C ILE A 298 -0.01 20.98 -13.61
N GLU A 299 -0.42 19.78 -13.19
CA GLU A 299 0.49 18.81 -12.59
C GLU A 299 1.55 18.34 -13.60
N ALA A 300 1.15 17.99 -14.83
CA ALA A 300 2.09 17.55 -15.86
C ALA A 300 3.16 18.62 -16.18
N GLU A 301 2.77 19.90 -16.25
CA GLU A 301 3.70 21.00 -16.45
C GLU A 301 4.66 21.17 -15.24
N ALA A 302 4.16 21.08 -14.01
CA ALA A 302 5.00 21.15 -12.81
C ALA A 302 6.02 19.99 -12.76
N LEU A 303 5.62 18.79 -13.18
CA LEU A 303 6.52 17.65 -13.35
C LEU A 303 7.58 17.92 -14.43
N ALA A 304 7.17 18.40 -15.60
CA ALA A 304 8.09 18.73 -16.69
C ALA A 304 9.18 19.73 -16.25
N LYS A 305 8.78 20.80 -15.55
CA LYS A 305 9.71 21.80 -15.02
C LYS A 305 10.67 21.21 -13.98
N THR A 306 10.16 20.38 -13.07
CA THR A 306 10.95 19.84 -11.96
C THR A 306 11.94 18.77 -12.42
N PHE A 307 11.49 17.84 -13.25
CA PHE A 307 12.23 16.62 -13.63
C PHE A 307 13.00 16.78 -14.96
N GLY A 308 12.76 17.86 -15.69
CA GLY A 308 13.41 18.16 -16.97
C GLY A 308 14.68 19.03 -16.87
N PRO A 309 15.32 19.29 -18.03
CA PRO A 309 15.24 18.52 -19.26
C PRO A 309 15.72 17.07 -19.08
N ARG A 310 15.20 16.14 -19.90
CA ARG A 310 15.53 14.71 -19.86
C ARG A 310 16.05 14.20 -21.21
N PRO A 311 16.97 13.20 -21.23
CA PRO A 311 17.40 12.53 -22.46
C PRO A 311 16.22 11.86 -23.19
N HIS A 312 16.16 11.95 -24.51
CA HIS A 312 15.03 11.46 -25.33
C HIS A 312 14.72 9.97 -25.12
N ASP A 313 15.72 9.15 -24.78
CA ASP A 313 15.60 7.71 -24.50
C ASP A 313 15.17 7.41 -23.04
N LYS A 314 15.12 8.41 -22.16
CA LYS A 314 14.80 8.28 -20.73
C LYS A 314 13.65 9.22 -20.31
N PRO A 315 12.44 9.05 -20.87
CA PRO A 315 11.28 9.85 -20.48
C PRO A 315 10.97 9.69 -18.99
N LEU A 316 10.39 10.73 -18.39
CA LEU A 316 9.75 10.56 -17.08
C LEU A 316 8.42 9.84 -17.30
N ARG A 317 8.23 8.69 -16.64
CA ARG A 317 6.97 7.96 -16.70
C ARG A 317 6.01 8.49 -15.64
N VAL A 318 4.74 8.60 -15.99
CA VAL A 318 3.69 9.13 -15.10
C VAL A 318 2.46 8.24 -15.17
N GLY A 319 1.81 8.03 -14.02
CA GLY A 319 0.52 7.36 -13.94
C GLY A 319 -0.23 7.73 -12.67
N SER A 320 -1.48 7.25 -12.55
CA SER A 320 -2.32 7.45 -11.37
C SER A 320 -3.12 6.20 -11.05
N LEU A 321 -2.98 5.72 -9.81
CA LEU A 321 -3.75 4.62 -9.24
C LEU A 321 -5.27 4.92 -9.22
N LYS A 322 -5.64 6.21 -9.25
CA LYS A 322 -7.05 6.62 -9.25
C LYS A 322 -7.81 6.11 -10.45
N THR A 323 -7.11 5.77 -11.54
CA THR A 323 -7.70 5.16 -12.73
C THR A 323 -8.15 3.70 -12.52
N ASN A 324 -7.69 3.03 -11.46
CA ASN A 324 -8.10 1.67 -11.11
C ASN A 324 -9.13 1.63 -9.97
N ILE A 325 -8.92 2.43 -8.92
CA ILE A 325 -9.67 2.33 -7.65
C ILE A 325 -10.32 3.66 -7.23
N GLY A 326 -10.41 4.63 -8.13
CA GLY A 326 -10.97 5.94 -7.82
C GLY A 326 -10.09 6.79 -6.91
N HIS A 327 -10.58 7.97 -6.59
CA HIS A 327 -10.00 8.87 -5.62
C HIS A 327 -10.46 8.47 -4.21
N LEU A 328 -9.55 7.87 -3.45
CA LEU A 328 -9.77 7.37 -2.09
C LEU A 328 -9.77 8.47 -1.01
N GLU A 329 -9.97 9.73 -1.40
CA GLU A 329 -9.93 10.92 -0.53
C GLU A 329 -8.74 10.88 0.45
N GLY A 330 -9.01 10.77 1.76
CA GLY A 330 -7.99 10.70 2.83
C GLY A 330 -6.95 9.59 2.67
N THR A 331 -7.31 8.47 2.01
CA THR A 331 -6.41 7.31 1.80
C THR A 331 -5.62 7.40 0.48
N SER A 332 -5.85 8.43 -0.35
CA SER A 332 -5.27 8.49 -1.71
C SER A 332 -3.74 8.56 -1.72
N GLY A 333 -3.15 9.32 -0.80
CA GLY A 333 -1.70 9.49 -0.73
C GLY A 333 -0.99 8.18 -0.37
N ILE A 334 -1.44 7.51 0.69
CA ILE A 334 -0.88 6.23 1.14
C ILE A 334 -1.11 5.11 0.12
N ALA A 335 -2.24 5.09 -0.58
CA ALA A 335 -2.48 4.13 -1.66
C ALA A 335 -1.48 4.32 -2.84
N GLY A 336 -1.18 5.57 -3.21
CA GLY A 336 -0.14 5.88 -4.19
C GLY A 336 1.25 5.43 -3.74
N VAL A 337 1.58 5.63 -2.45
CA VAL A 337 2.83 5.10 -1.85
C VAL A 337 2.87 3.58 -1.94
N ILE A 338 1.79 2.88 -1.56
CA ILE A 338 1.71 1.41 -1.64
C ILE A 338 1.93 0.93 -3.07
N LYS A 339 1.27 1.53 -4.08
CA LYS A 339 1.53 1.20 -5.50
C LYS A 339 3.00 1.40 -5.87
N GLY A 340 3.59 2.52 -5.47
CA GLY A 340 5.01 2.81 -5.72
C GLY A 340 5.94 1.74 -5.12
N ILE A 341 5.67 1.30 -3.89
CA ILE A 341 6.42 0.23 -3.24
C ILE A 341 6.29 -1.08 -4.02
N LEU A 342 5.07 -1.47 -4.40
CA LEU A 342 4.84 -2.70 -5.16
C LEU A 342 5.57 -2.69 -6.52
N MET A 343 5.63 -1.53 -7.18
CA MET A 343 6.40 -1.34 -8.41
C MET A 343 7.90 -1.51 -8.20
N LEU A 344 8.45 -0.94 -7.12
CA LEU A 344 9.88 -1.04 -6.76
C LEU A 344 10.28 -2.49 -6.45
N GLU A 345 9.46 -3.21 -5.67
CA GLU A 345 9.70 -4.61 -5.31
C GLU A 345 9.78 -5.54 -6.50
N ARG A 346 8.89 -5.35 -7.46
CA ARG A 346 8.74 -6.23 -8.62
C ARG A 346 9.50 -5.72 -9.84
N ARG A 347 10.04 -4.50 -9.78
CA ARG A 347 10.70 -3.79 -10.89
C ARG A 347 9.86 -3.82 -12.16
N MET A 348 8.59 -3.44 -12.03
CA MET A 348 7.69 -3.30 -13.17
C MET A 348 6.96 -1.98 -13.11
N PHE A 349 6.79 -1.38 -14.28
CA PHE A 349 5.85 -0.28 -14.44
C PHE A 349 4.43 -0.81 -14.58
N LEU A 350 3.48 -0.14 -13.92
CA LEU A 350 2.07 -0.53 -13.91
C LEU A 350 1.22 0.38 -14.81
N PRO A 351 0.22 -0.16 -15.52
CA PRO A 351 -0.56 0.59 -16.49
C PRO A 351 -1.53 1.60 -15.84
N ASN A 352 -1.68 2.75 -16.47
CA ASN A 352 -2.68 3.78 -16.23
C ASN A 352 -3.92 3.46 -17.07
N ARG A 353 -5.09 3.45 -16.44
CA ARG A 353 -6.37 3.07 -17.07
C ARG A 353 -7.17 4.28 -17.53
N ASN A 354 -8.30 3.98 -18.18
CA ASN A 354 -9.25 4.96 -18.71
C ASN A 354 -8.60 6.04 -19.58
N PHE A 355 -7.62 5.63 -20.40
CA PHE A 355 -6.85 6.50 -21.28
C PHE A 355 -7.05 6.07 -22.74
N ARG A 356 -7.55 6.98 -23.55
CA ARG A 356 -7.82 6.86 -24.98
C ARG A 356 -6.93 7.80 -25.80
N ARG A 357 -6.81 9.06 -25.39
CA ARG A 357 -6.00 10.07 -26.08
C ARG A 357 -5.44 11.08 -25.08
N LEU A 358 -4.19 11.48 -25.32
CA LEU A 358 -3.52 12.48 -24.48
C LEU A 358 -4.27 13.81 -24.52
N ASN A 359 -4.40 14.44 -23.36
CA ASN A 359 -4.89 15.81 -23.24
C ASN A 359 -4.00 16.78 -24.04
N THR A 360 -4.61 17.53 -24.95
CA THR A 360 -3.95 18.48 -25.87
C THR A 360 -3.22 19.63 -25.19
N ARG A 361 -3.51 19.88 -23.90
CA ARG A 361 -2.79 20.87 -23.08
C ARG A 361 -1.50 20.32 -22.48
N ILE A 362 -1.25 19.02 -22.58
CA ILE A 362 -0.05 18.36 -22.07
C ILE A 362 0.95 18.18 -23.22
N MET A 363 2.06 18.92 -23.17
CA MET A 363 3.10 18.86 -24.21
C MET A 363 4.06 17.68 -23.99
N ALA A 364 3.53 16.45 -23.89
CA ALA A 364 4.28 15.27 -23.47
C ALA A 364 5.54 14.99 -24.31
N LYS A 365 5.48 15.22 -25.63
CA LYS A 365 6.63 15.05 -26.54
C LYS A 365 7.75 16.05 -26.23
N GLU A 366 7.40 17.30 -25.99
CA GLU A 366 8.35 18.40 -25.72
C GLU A 366 8.97 18.26 -24.33
N TRP A 367 8.17 17.82 -23.37
CA TRP A 367 8.59 17.62 -21.98
C TRP A 367 9.21 16.24 -21.72
N ASN A 368 9.23 15.38 -22.74
CA ASN A 368 9.67 13.99 -22.65
C ASN A 368 9.01 13.25 -21.47
N LEU A 369 7.69 13.40 -21.37
CA LEU A 369 6.82 12.69 -20.43
C LEU A 369 6.15 11.51 -21.16
N LYS A 370 6.08 10.35 -20.49
CA LYS A 370 5.39 9.17 -21.00
C LYS A 370 4.30 8.74 -20.02
N ILE A 371 3.04 8.81 -20.44
CA ILE A 371 1.96 8.19 -19.68
C ILE A 371 2.15 6.67 -19.74
N GLN A 372 2.19 6.05 -18.56
CA GLN A 372 2.49 4.63 -18.45
C GLN A 372 1.25 3.80 -18.80
N LEU A 373 1.15 3.26 -20.01
CA LEU A 373 -0.06 2.55 -20.47
C LEU A 373 0.02 1.03 -20.41
N TYR A 374 1.22 0.47 -20.25
CA TYR A 374 1.46 -0.96 -20.34
C TYR A 374 2.14 -1.49 -19.09
N TYR A 375 1.94 -2.78 -18.80
CA TYR A 375 2.76 -3.49 -17.83
C TYR A 375 4.09 -3.85 -18.49
N GLU A 376 5.21 -3.29 -18.01
CA GLU A 376 6.51 -3.49 -18.64
C GLU A 376 7.66 -3.54 -17.62
N PRO A 377 8.75 -4.27 -17.92
CA PRO A 377 9.93 -4.33 -17.06
C PRO A 377 10.59 -2.97 -16.81
N TRP A 378 11.13 -2.79 -15.60
CA TRP A 378 11.92 -1.64 -15.20
C TRP A 378 13.41 -1.99 -15.19
N GLU A 379 14.05 -1.87 -16.37
CA GLU A 379 15.40 -2.38 -16.63
C GLU A 379 16.51 -1.32 -16.45
N SER A 380 16.51 -0.57 -15.34
CA SER A 380 17.61 0.34 -14.98
C SER A 380 18.60 -0.32 -14.01
N LEU A 381 19.86 0.15 -14.06
CA LEU A 381 20.90 -0.19 -13.10
C LEU A 381 20.85 0.79 -11.92
N GLY A 382 21.13 0.29 -10.71
CA GLY A 382 21.17 1.09 -9.48
C GLY A 382 19.85 1.09 -8.71
N ALA A 383 19.68 2.09 -7.85
CA ALA A 383 18.44 2.35 -7.12
C ALA A 383 17.35 2.93 -8.04
N HIS A 384 16.21 2.26 -8.09
CA HIS A 384 14.98 2.73 -8.73
C HIS A 384 14.27 3.71 -7.82
N ARG A 385 13.70 4.78 -8.39
CA ARG A 385 13.02 5.81 -7.61
C ARG A 385 11.63 6.12 -8.11
N VAL A 386 10.68 6.13 -7.18
CA VAL A 386 9.29 6.57 -7.38
C VAL A 386 9.04 7.85 -6.60
N SER A 387 8.48 8.85 -7.27
CA SER A 387 7.87 10.01 -6.62
C SER A 387 6.37 9.82 -6.47
N VAL A 388 5.79 10.29 -5.36
CA VAL A 388 4.35 10.24 -5.11
C VAL A 388 3.83 11.63 -4.78
N ASN A 389 2.82 12.08 -5.53
CA ASN A 389 2.13 13.35 -5.32
C ASN A 389 0.75 13.13 -4.68
N SER A 390 0.39 14.00 -3.73
CA SER A 390 -0.98 14.09 -3.22
C SER A 390 -1.34 15.54 -2.96
N PHE A 391 -2.27 16.09 -3.75
CA PHE A 391 -2.65 17.50 -3.69
C PHE A 391 -4.08 17.64 -3.18
N GLY A 392 -4.22 18.20 -2.00
CA GLY A 392 -5.52 18.41 -1.37
C GLY A 392 -6.26 19.57 -2.03
N TYR A 393 -7.55 19.39 -2.27
CA TYR A 393 -8.43 20.41 -2.86
C TYR A 393 -8.40 21.76 -2.13
N GLY A 394 -8.17 21.79 -0.81
CA GLY A 394 -7.98 23.05 -0.04
C GLY A 394 -6.60 23.70 -0.22
N GLY A 395 -5.79 23.20 -1.15
CA GLY A 395 -4.44 23.67 -1.47
C GLY A 395 -3.32 23.04 -0.63
N SER A 396 -3.60 22.09 0.26
CA SER A 396 -2.57 21.37 1.04
C SER A 396 -1.92 20.29 0.18
N ASN A 397 -0.69 20.54 -0.25
CA ASN A 397 0.08 19.65 -1.12
C ASN A 397 1.08 18.82 -0.33
N ALA A 398 1.27 17.57 -0.71
CA ALA A 398 2.29 16.67 -0.17
C ALA A 398 3.04 15.93 -1.28
N HIS A 399 4.34 15.68 -1.04
CA HIS A 399 5.20 14.92 -1.93
C HIS A 399 6.08 13.95 -1.13
N ALA A 400 6.30 12.75 -1.67
CA ALA A 400 7.18 11.74 -1.09
C ALA A 400 8.09 11.11 -2.17
N ILE A 401 9.32 10.77 -1.77
CA ILE A 401 10.29 10.07 -2.60
C ILE A 401 10.59 8.70 -2.01
N LEU A 402 10.45 7.64 -2.81
CA LEU A 402 10.66 6.25 -2.44
C LEU A 402 11.78 5.64 -3.30
N GLU A 403 12.60 4.78 -2.70
CA GLU A 403 13.60 3.97 -3.41
C GLU A 403 13.53 2.50 -3.08
N ASP A 404 13.96 1.66 -4.03
CA ASP A 404 14.11 0.23 -3.79
C ASP A 404 15.27 -0.05 -2.82
N PRO A 405 15.06 -0.90 -1.81
CA PRO A 405 16.06 -1.17 -0.80
C PRO A 405 17.25 -1.94 -1.37
N TRP A 406 17.03 -2.79 -2.37
CA TRP A 406 18.09 -3.59 -3.00
C TRP A 406 19.13 -2.68 -3.66
N GLY A 407 18.69 -1.78 -4.55
CA GLY A 407 19.57 -0.84 -5.23
C GLY A 407 20.29 0.09 -4.24
N TYR A 408 19.54 0.71 -3.32
CA TYR A 408 20.09 1.65 -2.34
C TYR A 408 21.20 1.02 -1.47
N LEU A 409 20.95 -0.19 -0.94
CA LEU A 409 21.90 -0.88 -0.06
C LEU A 409 23.07 -1.50 -0.83
N SER A 410 22.84 -1.97 -2.08
CA SER A 410 23.90 -2.54 -2.93
C SER A 410 24.96 -1.49 -3.27
N GLU A 411 24.55 -0.29 -3.67
CA GLU A 411 25.45 0.83 -3.97
C GLU A 411 26.34 1.21 -2.78
N ARG A 412 25.84 0.99 -1.56
CA ARG A 412 26.51 1.29 -0.28
C ARG A 412 27.23 0.09 0.33
N LYS A 413 27.24 -1.06 -0.35
CA LYS A 413 27.81 -2.34 0.14
C LYS A 413 27.22 -2.80 1.49
N LEU A 414 25.96 -2.46 1.75
CA LEU A 414 25.22 -2.84 2.95
C LEU A 414 24.33 -4.07 2.70
N ILE A 415 24.19 -4.56 1.47
CA ILE A 415 23.24 -5.64 1.14
C ILE A 415 23.52 -6.95 1.88
N ALA A 416 24.78 -7.25 2.19
CA ALA A 416 25.15 -8.45 2.95
C ALA A 416 24.66 -8.43 4.42
N ALA A 417 24.29 -7.25 4.92
CA ALA A 417 23.85 -7.04 6.30
C ALA A 417 22.34 -7.19 6.51
N VAL A 418 21.56 -7.40 5.43
CA VAL A 418 20.11 -7.18 5.47
C VAL A 418 19.36 -8.27 4.72
N ARG A 419 18.22 -8.69 5.27
CA ARG A 419 17.23 -9.50 4.56
C ARG A 419 16.45 -8.62 3.59
N VAL A 420 17.01 -8.40 2.40
CA VAL A 420 16.29 -7.74 1.30
C VAL A 420 16.05 -8.74 0.18
N GLN A 421 14.79 -8.86 -0.23
CA GLN A 421 14.43 -9.71 -1.36
C GLN A 421 15.10 -9.14 -2.63
N LYS A 422 15.93 -9.95 -3.28
CA LYS A 422 16.38 -9.63 -4.63
C LYS A 422 15.14 -9.58 -5.53
N PRO A 423 14.94 -8.51 -6.33
CA PRO A 423 13.87 -8.48 -7.31
C PRO A 423 13.99 -9.70 -8.23
N SER A 424 12.88 -10.42 -8.42
CA SER A 424 12.88 -11.75 -9.04
C SER A 424 13.43 -11.70 -10.46
N SER A 425 14.60 -12.32 -10.69
CA SER A 425 15.17 -12.58 -12.00
C SER A 425 15.38 -14.10 -12.16
N GLY A 426 14.30 -14.85 -12.43
CA GLY A 426 14.36 -16.29 -12.68
C GLY A 426 14.69 -17.17 -11.46
N ALA A 427 14.35 -18.46 -11.57
CA ALA A 427 14.50 -19.45 -10.51
C ALA A 427 15.97 -19.80 -10.21
N PRO A 428 16.38 -19.97 -8.95
CA PRO A 428 17.60 -20.69 -8.61
C PRO A 428 17.32 -22.19 -8.59
N THR A 429 18.08 -22.94 -9.39
CA THR A 429 18.20 -24.40 -9.27
C THR A 429 19.38 -24.71 -8.36
N ASP A 430 19.14 -25.08 -7.11
CA ASP A 430 20.14 -25.79 -6.30
C ASP A 430 19.72 -27.27 -6.20
N PRO A 431 20.45 -28.22 -6.81
CA PRO A 431 19.95 -29.60 -6.95
C PRO A 431 20.09 -30.51 -5.74
N HIS A 432 20.70 -30.14 -4.62
CA HIS A 432 20.97 -31.11 -3.54
C HIS A 432 20.97 -30.51 -2.13
N VAL A 433 19.79 -30.40 -1.52
CA VAL A 433 19.66 -30.25 -0.06
C VAL A 433 18.80 -31.39 0.48
N THR A 434 19.34 -32.15 1.43
CA THR A 434 18.61 -33.20 2.15
C THR A 434 17.42 -32.55 2.87
N PRO A 435 16.17 -33.02 2.69
CA PRO A 435 15.01 -32.42 3.33
C PRO A 435 15.18 -32.40 4.84
N ARG A 436 15.29 -31.21 5.44
CA ARG A 436 15.27 -31.05 6.90
C ARG A 436 13.82 -30.89 7.35
N GLN A 437 13.39 -31.70 8.31
CA GLN A 437 12.10 -31.50 8.96
C GLN A 437 12.10 -30.16 9.70
N ARG A 438 11.00 -29.41 9.56
CA ARG A 438 10.76 -28.14 10.22
C ARG A 438 9.39 -28.16 10.90
N ALA A 439 9.29 -27.47 12.03
CA ALA A 439 8.03 -27.25 12.72
C ALA A 439 7.45 -25.89 12.31
N PHE A 440 6.16 -25.89 11.95
CA PHE A 440 5.40 -24.68 11.66
C PHE A 440 4.32 -24.51 12.72
N MET A 441 4.41 -23.42 13.49
CA MET A 441 3.43 -23.08 14.52
C MET A 441 2.37 -22.16 13.94
N LEU A 442 1.11 -22.53 14.13
CA LEU A 442 -0.05 -21.71 13.83
C LEU A 442 -0.89 -21.56 15.10
N SER A 443 -1.51 -20.41 15.26
CA SER A 443 -2.38 -20.09 16.39
C SER A 443 -3.49 -19.16 15.93
N ALA A 444 -4.70 -19.41 16.41
CA ALA A 444 -5.87 -18.59 16.12
C ALA A 444 -6.72 -18.45 17.39
N PHE A 445 -7.73 -17.58 17.34
CA PHE A 445 -8.63 -17.36 18.46
C PHE A 445 -9.57 -18.56 18.71
N ASP A 446 -10.04 -19.20 17.64
CA ASP A 446 -10.98 -20.33 17.66
C ASP A 446 -10.68 -21.36 16.54
N GLU A 447 -11.41 -22.49 16.52
CA GLU A 447 -11.23 -23.59 15.54
C GLU A 447 -11.55 -23.19 14.09
N THR A 448 -12.52 -22.31 13.89
CA THR A 448 -12.90 -21.81 12.56
C THR A 448 -11.78 -20.93 12.02
N SER A 449 -11.29 -20.00 12.85
CA SER A 449 -10.15 -19.14 12.55
C SER A 449 -8.86 -19.95 12.31
N MET A 450 -8.62 -21.02 13.09
CA MET A 450 -7.51 -21.95 12.86
C MET A 450 -7.63 -22.65 11.51
N SER A 451 -8.80 -23.20 11.20
CA SER A 451 -9.06 -23.85 9.91
C SER A 451 -8.84 -22.90 8.73
N ASN A 452 -9.30 -21.65 8.86
CA ASN A 452 -9.08 -20.60 7.88
C ASN A 452 -7.59 -20.26 7.70
N GLN A 453 -6.81 -20.19 8.78
CA GLN A 453 -5.36 -19.97 8.70
C GLN A 453 -4.65 -21.12 7.98
N VAL A 454 -5.00 -22.37 8.29
CA VAL A 454 -4.43 -23.55 7.62
C VAL A 454 -4.73 -23.53 6.11
N GLN A 455 -5.98 -23.25 5.72
CA GLN A 455 -6.37 -23.14 4.31
C GLN A 455 -5.62 -22.00 3.59
N ARG A 456 -5.46 -20.85 4.25
CA ARG A 456 -4.68 -19.72 3.70
C ARG A 456 -3.21 -20.07 3.52
N LEU A 457 -2.60 -20.76 4.49
CA LEU A 457 -1.21 -21.21 4.38
C LEU A 457 -1.04 -22.26 3.28
N GLN A 458 -1.98 -23.19 3.14
CA GLN A 458 -2.00 -24.17 2.04
C GLN A 458 -2.03 -23.48 0.68
N ALA A 459 -3.01 -22.59 0.46
CA ALA A 459 -3.11 -21.83 -0.78
C ALA A 459 -1.87 -20.97 -1.06
N PHE A 460 -1.25 -20.42 0.00
CA PHE A 460 0.02 -19.71 -0.11
C PHE A 460 1.16 -20.64 -0.56
N LEU A 461 1.32 -21.81 0.07
CA LEU A 461 2.34 -22.78 -0.31
C LEU A 461 2.18 -23.27 -1.75
N ASP A 462 0.94 -23.58 -2.16
CA ASP A 462 0.63 -24.01 -3.52
C ASP A 462 1.02 -22.94 -4.56
N GLY A 463 0.75 -21.67 -4.27
CA GLY A 463 1.12 -20.55 -5.14
C GLY A 463 2.62 -20.26 -5.21
N TYR A 464 3.42 -20.83 -4.31
CA TYR A 464 4.87 -20.64 -4.23
C TYR A 464 5.67 -21.92 -4.46
N ALA A 465 5.01 -23.02 -4.85
CA ALA A 465 5.65 -24.32 -5.06
C ALA A 465 6.92 -24.22 -5.92
N ASP A 466 6.86 -23.52 -7.05
CA ASP A 466 7.99 -23.34 -7.99
C ASP A 466 9.16 -22.49 -7.46
N LYS A 467 8.97 -21.80 -6.33
CA LYS A 467 9.97 -20.92 -5.69
C LYS A 467 10.51 -21.49 -4.38
N THR A 468 10.03 -22.66 -3.98
CA THR A 468 10.38 -23.28 -2.71
C THR A 468 11.82 -23.77 -2.74
N THR A 469 12.65 -23.20 -1.87
CA THR A 469 14.02 -23.65 -1.59
C THR A 469 14.15 -24.00 -0.11
N ASP A 470 15.20 -24.71 0.29
CA ASP A 470 15.43 -25.03 1.70
C ASP A 470 15.58 -23.76 2.56
N THR A 471 16.28 -22.74 2.05
CA THR A 471 16.40 -21.43 2.68
C THR A 471 15.05 -20.73 2.82
N TRP A 472 14.22 -20.77 1.77
CA TRP A 472 12.88 -20.19 1.80
C TRP A 472 11.98 -20.87 2.85
N MET A 473 12.04 -22.20 2.95
CA MET A 473 11.31 -22.96 3.96
C MET A 473 11.80 -22.67 5.38
N ALA A 474 13.10 -22.43 5.56
CA ALA A 474 13.66 -22.00 6.85
C ALA A 474 13.15 -20.62 7.26
N ASP A 475 13.09 -19.68 6.31
CA ASP A 475 12.57 -18.33 6.56
C ASP A 475 11.08 -18.33 6.86
N LEU A 476 10.30 -19.17 6.17
CA LEU A 476 8.88 -19.35 6.46
C LEU A 476 8.67 -19.90 7.87
N ALA A 477 9.40 -20.95 8.26
CA ALA A 477 9.31 -21.53 9.60
C ALA A 477 9.70 -20.51 10.69
N PHE A 478 10.79 -19.76 10.48
CA PHE A 478 11.19 -18.69 11.39
C PHE A 478 10.10 -17.63 11.52
N THR A 479 9.51 -17.19 10.40
CA THR A 479 8.47 -16.15 10.40
C THR A 479 7.21 -16.61 11.13
N LEU A 480 6.73 -17.83 10.87
CA LEU A 480 5.53 -18.34 11.53
C LEU A 480 5.76 -18.59 13.04
N ASN A 481 6.96 -19.01 13.43
CA ASN A 481 7.24 -19.35 14.83
C ASN A 481 7.61 -18.14 15.69
N GLU A 482 8.37 -17.18 15.16
CA GLU A 482 8.97 -16.08 15.94
C GLU A 482 8.31 -14.71 15.67
N ARG A 483 7.60 -14.58 14.54
CA ARG A 483 7.09 -13.28 14.03
C ARG A 483 5.56 -13.25 13.93
N ARG A 484 4.87 -14.11 14.69
CA ARG A 484 3.41 -14.15 14.84
C ARG A 484 3.02 -14.08 16.30
N THR A 485 1.89 -13.43 16.60
CA THR A 485 1.35 -13.40 17.95
C THR A 485 0.83 -14.79 18.28
N SER A 486 1.43 -15.42 19.28
CA SER A 486 0.86 -16.64 19.83
C SER A 486 -0.30 -16.26 20.76
N THR A 487 -1.48 -16.81 20.53
CA THR A 487 -2.67 -16.55 21.36
C THR A 487 -2.61 -17.18 22.76
N TYR A 488 -1.43 -17.68 23.18
CA TYR A 488 -1.10 -17.88 24.59
C TYR A 488 -0.97 -16.53 25.29
N ILE A 489 -2.10 -15.90 25.57
CA ILE A 489 -2.18 -14.90 26.63
C ILE A 489 -2.50 -15.69 27.89
N GLU A 490 -1.54 -15.73 28.83
CA GLU A 490 -1.71 -16.27 30.18
C GLU A 490 -2.88 -15.64 30.95
#